data_AF-A0A816EA56-F1
#
_entry.id   AF-A0A816EA56-F1
#
_cell.length_a   1.000
_cell.length_b   1.000
_cell.length_c   1.000
_cell.angle_alpha   90.00
_cell.angle_beta   90.00
_cell.angle_gamma   90.00
#
_symmetry.space_group_name_H-M   'P 1'
#
loop_
_entity.id
_entity.type
_entity.pdbx_description
1 polymer ?
#
loop_
_entity_poly.entity_id
_entity_poly.type
_entity_poly.pdbx_seq_one_letter_code
_entity_poly.pdbx_strand_id
1 'polypeptide(L)'
;MLSDDYGDQDIRISRKFLPSSHTSSIRELTLFSIRSQALMTSLFQFLPHVTHLKIEIFSIDLDGHQWKKMIVNYLPQLKDFQFKIDLDLCRSIDDSTNEDKIDQYLSTYLTPFWIEHHQWFVRCHWYQSNGVLGICVYSLPYVFSYFPRFDQDFNFHTKSTCSPDMNHPYNSVRDIGYEPWMFHNEALSHIQLSNIEKLSLQLPIDQQFFSIIPKLENLLSLTVAIPSFL
;
A
#
# COMPACT_ATOMS: atom_id res chain seq x y z
N MET A 1 -22.63 -10.93 5.04
CA MET A 1 -22.34 -12.07 4.16
C MET A 1 -22.60 -11.61 2.73
N LEU A 2 -21.63 -10.88 2.17
CA LEU A 2 -21.58 -10.48 0.77
C LEU A 2 -20.34 -11.16 0.22
N SER A 3 -20.55 -12.05 -0.75
CA SER A 3 -19.49 -12.73 -1.47
C SER A 3 -18.91 -11.75 -2.47
N ASP A 4 -17.74 -11.19 -2.17
CA ASP A 4 -16.97 -10.48 -3.17
C ASP A 4 -16.22 -11.49 -4.05
N ASP A 5 -16.55 -11.38 -5.33
CA ASP A 5 -16.01 -12.07 -6.48
C ASP A 5 -14.49 -11.80 -6.58
N TYR A 6 -13.66 -12.75 -6.12
CA TYR A 6 -12.20 -12.63 -6.16
C TYR A 6 -11.67 -12.92 -7.58
N GLY A 7 -11.83 -11.93 -8.46
CA GLY A 7 -11.33 -11.91 -9.82
C GLY A 7 -9.80 -11.69 -9.93
N ASP A 8 -9.19 -12.54 -10.77
CA ASP A 8 -7.92 -12.47 -11.50
C ASP A 8 -6.68 -11.76 -10.90
N GLN A 9 -5.57 -12.52 -10.86
CA GLN A 9 -4.23 -11.96 -10.72
C GLN A 9 -3.85 -11.19 -11.99
N ASP A 10 -3.87 -9.87 -11.92
CA ASP A 10 -3.57 -8.99 -13.05
C ASP A 10 -2.05 -8.71 -13.13
N ILE A 11 -1.32 -9.50 -13.93
CA ILE A 11 0.12 -9.26 -14.20
C ILE A 11 0.23 -8.32 -15.42
N ARG A 12 0.53 -7.04 -15.18
CA ARG A 12 0.75 -6.06 -16.26
C ARG A 12 2.23 -5.83 -16.52
N ILE A 13 2.75 -6.47 -17.56
CA ILE A 13 4.14 -6.25 -18.03
C ILE A 13 4.14 -5.11 -19.05
N SER A 14 4.65 -3.93 -18.68
CA SER A 14 4.89 -2.84 -19.63
C SER A 14 6.23 -3.05 -20.35
N ARG A 15 6.19 -3.33 -21.67
CA ARG A 15 7.40 -3.36 -22.52
C ARG A 15 7.61 -1.99 -23.17
N LYS A 16 8.62 -1.22 -22.72
CA LYS A 16 9.22 -0.19 -23.57
C LYS A 16 10.26 -0.89 -24.46
N PHE A 17 9.95 -1.01 -25.76
CA PHE A 17 10.70 -1.81 -26.73
C PHE A 17 12.11 -1.26 -27.04
N LEU A 18 13.08 -2.16 -27.12
CA LEU A 18 14.26 -2.08 -27.98
C LEU A 18 14.45 -3.45 -28.66
N PRO A 19 14.93 -3.52 -29.92
CA PRO A 19 14.99 -4.76 -30.66
C PRO A 19 16.26 -5.58 -30.35
N SER A 20 16.11 -6.90 -30.53
CA SER A 20 17.11 -7.99 -30.63
C SER A 20 17.46 -8.84 -29.38
N SER A 21 16.99 -10.09 -29.48
CA SER A 21 17.53 -11.38 -29.01
C SER A 21 18.42 -11.48 -27.76
N HIS A 22 17.92 -12.24 -26.78
CA HIS A 22 18.55 -12.81 -25.59
C HIS A 22 18.74 -11.88 -24.38
N THR A 23 18.13 -12.30 -23.26
CA THR A 23 17.86 -11.59 -21.98
C THR A 23 16.71 -10.59 -22.05
N SER A 24 15.76 -10.68 -21.11
CA SER A 24 14.58 -9.82 -21.12
C SER A 24 15.01 -8.36 -20.94
N SER A 25 14.72 -7.50 -21.93
CA SER A 25 14.98 -6.06 -21.87
C SER A 25 14.05 -5.29 -20.91
N ILE A 26 13.28 -6.01 -20.10
CA ILE A 26 12.30 -5.44 -19.18
C ILE A 26 13.05 -4.70 -18.06
N ARG A 27 12.91 -3.38 -18.03
CA ARG A 27 13.48 -2.48 -17.01
C ARG A 27 12.45 -2.03 -15.98
N GLU A 28 11.17 -2.05 -16.35
CA GLU A 28 10.05 -1.62 -15.53
C GLU A 28 9.11 -2.82 -15.37
N LEU A 29 8.81 -3.19 -14.13
CA LEU A 29 7.87 -4.26 -13.81
C LEU A 29 6.81 -3.70 -12.86
N THR A 30 5.54 -3.86 -13.24
CA THR A 30 4.41 -3.53 -12.36
C THR A 30 3.59 -4.79 -12.10
N LEU A 31 3.37 -5.10 -10.84
CA LEU A 31 2.63 -6.28 -10.41
C LEU A 31 1.49 -5.86 -9.50
N PHE A 32 0.29 -6.36 -9.75
CA PHE A 32 -0.88 -6.07 -8.94
C PHE A 32 -1.45 -7.37 -8.38
N SER A 33 -2.04 -7.29 -7.19
CA SER A 33 -2.77 -8.40 -6.59
C SER A 33 -1.95 -9.69 -6.40
N ILE A 34 -0.66 -9.57 -6.09
CA ILE A 34 0.21 -10.73 -5.88
C ILE A 34 -0.12 -11.40 -4.54
N ARG A 35 -0.42 -12.70 -4.59
CA ARG A 35 -0.77 -13.55 -3.43
C ARG A 35 0.16 -14.75 -3.25
N SER A 36 1.21 -14.87 -4.06
CA SER A 36 2.18 -15.98 -4.00
C SER A 36 3.62 -15.47 -4.02
N GLN A 37 4.33 -15.70 -2.91
CA GLN A 37 5.75 -15.37 -2.80
C GLN A 37 6.60 -16.21 -3.76
N ALA A 38 6.20 -17.46 -4.02
CA ALA A 38 6.89 -18.33 -4.95
C ALA A 38 6.82 -17.78 -6.39
N LEU A 39 5.63 -17.37 -6.84
CA LEU A 39 5.45 -16.75 -8.16
C LEU A 39 6.28 -15.46 -8.29
N MET A 40 6.22 -14.59 -7.28
CA MET A 40 7.02 -13.37 -7.23
C MET A 40 8.52 -13.66 -7.32
N THR A 41 9.00 -14.66 -6.58
CA THR A 41 10.41 -15.07 -6.59
C THR A 41 10.82 -15.57 -7.97
N SER A 42 10.02 -16.43 -8.60
CA SER A 42 10.28 -16.92 -9.96
C SER A 42 10.33 -15.77 -10.96
N LEU A 43 9.39 -14.82 -10.90
CA LEU A 43 9.39 -13.64 -11.78
C LEU A 43 10.68 -12.82 -11.64
N PHE A 44 11.14 -12.57 -10.41
CA PHE A 44 12.36 -11.81 -10.18
C PHE A 44 13.60 -12.54 -10.70
N GLN A 45 13.66 -13.87 -10.56
CA GLN A 45 14.73 -14.69 -11.13
C GLN A 45 14.79 -14.61 -12.66
N PHE A 46 13.64 -14.54 -13.33
CA PHE A 46 13.58 -14.44 -14.80
C PHE A 46 13.85 -13.02 -15.32
N LEU A 47 13.73 -12.00 -14.47
CA LEU A 47 13.82 -10.58 -14.85
C LEU A 47 14.91 -9.83 -14.08
N PRO A 48 16.19 -10.30 -14.07
CA PRO A 48 17.26 -9.73 -13.25
C PRO A 48 17.68 -8.31 -13.65
N HIS A 49 17.20 -7.83 -14.79
CA HIS A 49 17.52 -6.53 -15.39
C HIS A 49 16.51 -5.43 -15.05
N VAL A 50 15.48 -5.74 -14.26
CA VAL A 50 14.51 -4.76 -13.78
C VAL A 50 15.22 -3.71 -12.92
N THR A 51 15.02 -2.45 -13.26
CA THR A 51 15.54 -1.29 -12.53
C THR A 51 14.44 -0.55 -11.75
N HIS A 52 13.17 -0.72 -12.14
CA HIS A 52 12.01 -0.14 -11.46
C HIS A 52 10.97 -1.23 -11.21
N LEU A 53 10.61 -1.43 -9.94
CA LEU A 53 9.58 -2.37 -9.53
C LEU A 53 8.49 -1.62 -8.78
N LYS A 54 7.25 -1.74 -9.26
CA LYS A 54 6.05 -1.35 -8.53
C LYS A 54 5.21 -2.60 -8.24
N ILE A 55 4.89 -2.87 -6.97
CA ILE A 55 4.17 -4.09 -6.60
C ILE A 55 3.09 -3.86 -5.55
N GLU A 56 1.91 -4.43 -5.77
CA GLU A 56 0.84 -4.54 -4.78
C GLU A 56 0.65 -6.01 -4.37
N ILE A 57 0.74 -6.26 -3.07
CA ILE A 57 0.69 -7.59 -2.46
C ILE A 57 -0.47 -7.66 -1.49
N PHE A 58 -1.15 -8.80 -1.47
CA PHE A 58 -2.21 -9.09 -0.51
C PHE A 58 -1.92 -10.39 0.21
N SER A 59 -2.05 -10.38 1.54
CA SER A 59 -1.99 -11.58 2.38
C SER A 59 -0.67 -12.36 2.31
N ILE A 60 0.44 -11.70 1.99
CA ILE A 60 1.79 -12.30 2.07
C ILE A 60 2.62 -11.52 3.10
N ASP A 61 2.89 -12.16 4.24
CA ASP A 61 3.74 -11.58 5.27
C ASP A 61 5.21 -11.55 4.82
N LEU A 62 5.66 -10.37 4.39
CA LEU A 62 7.02 -10.09 3.94
C LEU A 62 7.58 -8.92 4.72
N ASP A 63 8.61 -9.17 5.53
CA ASP A 63 9.35 -8.13 6.25
C ASP A 63 10.48 -7.50 5.40
N GLY A 64 11.12 -6.48 5.94
CA GLY A 64 12.22 -5.77 5.28
C GLY A 64 13.47 -6.63 5.09
N HIS A 65 13.68 -7.69 5.86
CA HIS A 65 14.80 -8.61 5.67
C HIS A 65 14.56 -9.57 4.50
N GLN A 66 13.34 -10.11 4.40
CA GLN A 66 12.93 -10.96 3.29
C GLN A 66 12.96 -10.20 1.98
N TRP A 67 12.43 -8.97 1.94
CA TRP A 67 12.54 -8.08 0.78
C TRP A 67 13.97 -7.81 0.38
N LYS A 68 14.83 -7.40 1.32
CA LYS A 68 16.25 -7.20 1.06
C LYS A 68 16.90 -8.43 0.44
N LYS A 69 16.64 -9.63 0.99
CA LYS A 69 17.17 -10.88 0.47
C LYS A 69 16.72 -11.14 -0.96
N MET A 70 15.44 -10.91 -1.27
CA MET A 70 14.91 -11.09 -2.63
C MET A 70 15.53 -10.09 -3.62
N ILE A 71 15.63 -8.82 -3.23
CA ILE A 71 16.18 -7.77 -4.09
C ILE A 71 17.66 -8.03 -4.38
N VAL A 72 18.46 -8.29 -3.35
CA VAL A 72 19.91 -8.55 -3.52
C VAL A 72 20.17 -9.78 -4.38
N ASN A 73 19.39 -10.85 -4.21
CA ASN A 73 19.65 -12.11 -4.90
C ASN A 73 19.11 -12.14 -6.33
N TYR A 74 17.98 -11.47 -6.60
CA TYR A 74 17.24 -11.65 -7.85
C TYR A 74 17.10 -10.36 -8.67
N LEU A 75 17.20 -9.18 -8.05
CA LEU A 75 17.04 -7.89 -8.70
C LEU A 75 18.25 -6.96 -8.44
N PRO A 76 19.48 -7.38 -8.79
CA PRO A 76 20.69 -6.63 -8.43
C PRO A 76 20.81 -5.26 -9.11
N GLN A 77 19.99 -4.97 -10.13
CA GLN A 77 19.97 -3.70 -10.85
C GLN A 77 18.82 -2.77 -10.39
N LEU A 78 18.06 -3.16 -9.37
CA LEU A 78 16.92 -2.40 -8.88
C LEU A 78 17.37 -1.05 -8.31
N LYS A 79 16.79 0.04 -8.82
CA LYS A 79 17.05 1.42 -8.40
C LYS A 79 15.85 2.02 -7.69
N ASP A 80 14.65 1.73 -8.20
CA ASP A 80 13.41 2.23 -7.66
C ASP A 80 12.51 1.07 -7.26
N PHE A 81 12.18 1.03 -5.98
CA PHE A 81 11.29 0.02 -5.43
C PHE A 81 10.09 0.70 -4.78
N GLN A 82 8.91 0.42 -5.33
CA GLN A 82 7.64 0.91 -4.85
C GLN A 82 6.76 -0.28 -4.50
N PHE A 83 6.30 -0.35 -3.26
CA PHE A 83 5.49 -1.47 -2.83
C PHE A 83 4.34 -1.05 -1.93
N LYS A 84 3.30 -1.87 -1.93
CA LYS A 84 2.18 -1.82 -0.99
C LYS A 84 1.82 -3.26 -0.63
N ILE A 85 1.66 -3.53 0.66
CA ILE A 85 1.28 -4.83 1.21
C ILE A 85 0.10 -4.59 2.14
N ASP A 86 -1.01 -5.29 1.86
CA ASP A 86 -2.17 -5.34 2.74
C ASP A 86 -2.22 -6.73 3.42
N LEU A 87 -2.21 -6.74 4.75
CA LEU A 87 -2.15 -7.94 5.60
C LEU A 87 -3.25 -7.91 6.65
N ASP A 88 -3.87 -9.06 6.88
CA ASP A 88 -4.74 -9.30 8.03
C ASP A 88 -4.09 -10.36 8.91
N LEU A 89 -3.67 -9.97 10.10
CA LEU A 89 -3.11 -10.87 11.09
C LEU A 89 -4.18 -11.21 12.13
N CYS A 90 -4.56 -12.49 12.21
CA CYS A 90 -5.34 -12.97 13.35
C CYS A 90 -4.51 -12.81 14.64
N ARG A 91 -5.15 -12.40 15.75
CA ARG A 91 -4.49 -12.35 17.05
C ARG A 91 -3.77 -13.66 17.35
N SER A 92 -2.45 -13.59 17.52
CA SER A 92 -1.73 -14.58 18.31
C SER A 92 -2.10 -14.41 19.78
N ILE A 93 -2.10 -15.51 20.54
CA ILE A 93 -2.38 -15.56 21.99
C ILE A 93 -1.18 -15.01 22.80
N ASP A 94 -0.25 -14.29 22.16
CA ASP A 94 0.91 -13.76 22.87
C ASP A 94 0.56 -12.45 23.60
N ASP A 95 1.30 -12.20 24.68
CA ASP A 95 1.12 -11.03 25.57
C ASP A 95 1.67 -9.72 24.97
N SER A 96 2.16 -9.73 23.72
CA SER A 96 2.74 -8.54 23.10
C SER A 96 1.68 -7.60 22.56
N THR A 97 1.86 -6.29 22.77
CA THR A 97 0.91 -5.30 22.26
C THR A 97 1.00 -5.25 20.73
N ASN A 98 -0.08 -4.83 20.06
CA ASN A 98 -0.02 -4.60 18.61
C ASN A 98 1.08 -3.61 18.24
N GLU A 99 1.32 -2.61 19.09
CA GLU A 99 2.35 -1.61 18.85
C GLU A 99 3.75 -2.22 18.83
N ASP A 100 4.06 -3.13 19.78
CA ASP A 100 5.33 -3.85 19.80
C ASP A 100 5.53 -4.70 18.54
N LYS A 101 4.46 -5.36 18.05
CA LYS A 101 4.49 -6.15 16.81
C LYS A 101 4.80 -5.26 15.60
N ILE A 102 4.16 -4.09 15.53
CA ILE A 102 4.40 -3.13 14.45
C ILE A 102 5.81 -2.56 14.54
N ASP A 103 6.32 -2.26 15.73
CA ASP A 103 7.69 -1.78 15.92
C ASP A 103 8.71 -2.83 15.51
N GLN A 104 8.51 -4.08 15.92
CA GLN A 104 9.35 -5.19 15.49
C GLN A 104 9.31 -5.33 13.96
N TYR A 105 8.14 -5.30 13.34
CA TYR A 105 8.00 -5.42 11.90
C TYR A 105 8.68 -4.25 11.16
N LEU A 106 8.43 -3.00 11.57
CA LEU A 106 9.06 -1.82 10.98
C LEU A 106 10.57 -1.75 11.21
N SER A 107 11.07 -2.31 12.32
CA SER A 107 12.51 -2.34 12.59
C SER A 107 13.32 -3.06 11.49
N THR A 108 12.71 -4.02 10.79
CA THR A 108 13.33 -4.72 9.66
C THR A 108 13.60 -3.81 8.45
N TYR A 109 12.92 -2.65 8.37
CA TYR A 109 13.08 -1.61 7.36
C TYR A 109 14.00 -0.46 7.80
N LEU A 110 14.56 -0.49 9.01
CA LEU A 110 15.46 0.55 9.53
C LEU A 110 16.95 0.27 9.27
N THR A 111 17.27 -0.72 8.44
CA THR A 111 18.68 -1.05 8.14
C THR A 111 19.31 -0.06 7.14
N PRO A 112 20.66 0.07 7.10
CA PRO A 112 21.33 0.94 6.14
C PRO A 112 20.99 0.67 4.67
N PHE A 113 20.62 -0.58 4.35
CA PHE A 113 20.10 -0.94 3.03
C PHE A 113 18.90 -0.07 2.65
N TRP A 114 17.89 0.02 3.52
CA TRP A 114 16.67 0.78 3.24
C TRP A 114 16.89 2.28 3.33
N ILE A 115 17.54 2.74 4.41
CA ILE A 115 17.57 4.16 4.76
C ILE A 115 18.70 4.91 4.06
N GLU A 116 19.93 4.40 4.13
CA GLU A 116 21.12 5.12 3.66
C GLU A 116 21.40 4.86 2.19
N HIS A 117 21.36 3.58 1.77
CA HIS A 117 21.76 3.20 0.41
C HIS A 117 20.67 3.46 -0.62
N HIS A 118 19.41 3.19 -0.26
CA HIS A 118 18.29 3.26 -1.19
C HIS A 118 17.32 4.40 -0.91
N GLN A 119 17.29 4.93 0.31
CA GLN A 119 16.31 5.93 0.75
C GLN A 119 14.86 5.50 0.48
N TRP A 120 14.60 4.19 0.54
CA TRP A 120 13.26 3.62 0.40
C TRP A 120 12.59 3.63 1.77
N PHE A 121 12.01 4.78 2.11
CA PHE A 121 11.25 4.94 3.34
C PHE A 121 9.93 4.18 3.28
N VAL A 122 9.48 3.73 4.45
CA VAL A 122 8.31 2.88 4.61
C VAL A 122 7.37 3.53 5.59
N ARG A 123 6.07 3.42 5.34
CA ARG A 123 5.01 3.79 6.25
C ARG A 123 4.10 2.60 6.48
N CYS A 124 3.73 2.40 7.74
CA CYS A 124 2.79 1.39 8.18
C CYS A 124 1.57 2.11 8.75
N HIS A 125 0.41 1.71 8.25
CA HIS A 125 -0.89 2.04 8.76
C HIS A 125 -1.49 0.76 9.34
N TRP A 126 -2.01 0.82 10.57
CA TRP A 126 -2.67 -0.35 11.15
C TRP A 126 -3.88 0.02 11.97
N TYR A 127 -4.74 -0.97 12.15
CA TYR A 127 -6.00 -0.85 12.87
C TYR A 127 -6.38 -2.21 13.45
N GLN A 128 -7.20 -2.23 14.50
CA GLN A 128 -7.63 -3.47 15.13
C GLN A 128 -9.16 -3.61 15.11
N SER A 129 -9.63 -4.70 14.52
CA SER A 129 -11.05 -5.03 14.33
C SER A 129 -11.37 -6.44 14.78
N ASN A 130 -12.32 -6.64 15.70
CA ASN A 130 -12.88 -7.97 15.99
C ASN A 130 -11.82 -9.07 16.24
N GLY A 131 -10.67 -8.71 16.83
CA GLY A 131 -9.55 -9.65 17.07
C GLY A 131 -8.62 -9.89 15.86
N VAL A 132 -8.79 -9.15 14.79
CA VAL A 132 -7.93 -9.08 13.60
C VAL A 132 -7.16 -7.76 13.63
N LEU A 133 -5.86 -7.82 13.36
CA LEU A 133 -4.98 -6.68 13.16
C LEU A 133 -4.81 -6.49 11.65
N GLY A 134 -5.45 -5.46 11.10
CA GLY A 134 -5.26 -5.07 9.71
C GLY A 134 -4.04 -4.15 9.59
N ILE A 135 -3.16 -4.45 8.65
CA ILE A 135 -1.90 -3.73 8.42
C ILE A 135 -1.79 -3.40 6.94
N CYS A 136 -1.48 -2.13 6.63
CA CYS A 136 -1.09 -1.68 5.31
C CYS A 136 0.31 -1.07 5.39
N VAL A 137 1.27 -1.68 4.68
CA VAL A 137 2.67 -1.23 4.64
C VAL A 137 3.02 -0.84 3.22
N TYR A 138 3.62 0.33 3.05
CA TYR A 138 3.97 0.83 1.73
C TYR A 138 5.21 1.72 1.72
N SER A 139 5.84 1.81 0.56
CA SER A 139 6.96 2.73 0.31
C SER A 139 6.48 4.18 0.15
N LEU A 140 7.36 5.13 0.51
CA LEU A 140 7.16 6.56 0.31
C LEU A 140 8.01 7.09 -0.84
N PRO A 141 7.56 8.11 -1.59
CA PRO A 141 6.21 8.70 -1.53
C PRO A 141 5.13 7.72 -2.01
N TYR A 142 3.87 7.94 -1.63
CA TYR A 142 2.77 7.07 -2.05
C TYR A 142 2.50 7.18 -3.56
N VAL A 143 2.68 6.07 -4.30
CA VAL A 143 2.53 6.03 -5.77
C VAL A 143 1.33 5.22 -6.28
N PHE A 144 0.47 4.75 -5.37
CA PHE A 144 -0.67 3.90 -5.73
C PHE A 144 -1.93 4.74 -5.95
N SER A 145 -2.77 4.31 -6.90
CA SER A 145 -3.98 5.04 -7.29
C SER A 145 -5.11 4.88 -6.29
N TYR A 146 -5.06 3.83 -5.49
CA TYR A 146 -6.10 3.48 -4.53
C TYR A 146 -5.54 3.52 -3.11
N PHE A 147 -6.09 4.41 -2.29
CA PHE A 147 -5.78 4.47 -0.87
C PHE A 147 -6.48 3.31 -0.14
N PRO A 148 -5.85 2.67 0.86
CA PRO A 148 -6.45 1.51 1.51
C PRO A 148 -7.79 1.88 2.16
N ARG A 149 -8.78 1.00 2.01
CA ARG A 149 -10.04 1.08 2.76
C ARG A 149 -9.80 0.52 4.16
N PHE A 150 -10.20 1.28 5.16
CA PHE A 150 -10.24 0.88 6.56
C PHE A 150 -11.70 0.83 6.98
N ASP A 151 -12.12 -0.25 7.63
CA ASP A 151 -13.52 -0.48 8.02
C ASP A 151 -13.86 0.24 9.35
N GLN A 152 -15.12 0.21 9.78
CA GLN A 152 -15.76 0.93 10.90
C GLN A 152 -15.07 0.75 12.26
N ASP A 153 -15.10 1.76 13.14
CA ASP A 153 -14.77 1.65 14.58
C ASP A 153 -13.30 1.48 15.00
N PHE A 154 -12.33 1.64 14.09
CA PHE A 154 -10.95 1.32 14.43
C PHE A 154 -10.08 2.52 14.80
N ASN A 155 -9.40 2.39 15.94
CA ASN A 155 -8.26 3.22 16.28
C ASN A 155 -7.15 2.96 15.26
N PHE A 156 -7.06 3.87 14.30
CA PHE A 156 -6.02 3.94 13.31
C PHE A 156 -4.75 4.49 13.91
N HIS A 157 -3.64 3.87 13.54
CA HIS A 157 -2.33 4.29 13.95
C HIS A 157 -1.38 4.29 12.75
N THR A 158 -0.36 5.14 12.82
CA THR A 158 0.62 5.30 11.76
C THR A 158 2.03 5.40 12.34
N LYS A 159 2.98 4.74 11.68
CA LYS A 159 4.41 4.82 11.98
C LYS A 159 5.17 4.81 10.66
N SER A 160 6.32 5.47 10.64
CA SER A 160 7.14 5.56 9.44
C SER A 160 8.62 5.49 9.77
N THR A 161 9.41 5.02 8.83
CA THR A 161 10.87 4.99 8.93
C THR A 161 11.53 6.33 8.58
N CYS A 162 10.75 7.34 8.16
CA CYS A 162 11.23 8.70 7.94
C CYS A 162 10.76 9.67 9.04
N SER A 163 11.42 10.83 9.15
CA SER A 163 11.05 11.87 10.11
C SER A 163 9.58 12.31 9.94
N PRO A 164 8.85 12.60 11.04
CA PRO A 164 7.50 13.17 10.98
C PRO A 164 7.40 14.46 10.16
N ASP A 165 8.48 15.24 10.08
CA ASP A 165 8.52 16.50 9.34
C ASP A 165 8.49 16.31 7.81
N MET A 166 8.75 15.08 7.33
CA MET A 166 8.72 14.74 5.91
C MET A 166 7.26 14.48 5.49
N ASN A 167 6.55 15.57 5.19
CA ASN A 167 5.21 15.46 4.65
C ASN A 167 5.26 14.90 3.22
N HIS A 168 4.88 13.63 3.07
CA HIS A 168 4.77 12.98 1.77
C HIS A 168 3.31 13.02 1.29
N PRO A 169 2.97 13.89 0.33
CA PRO A 169 1.59 14.05 -0.11
C PRO A 169 1.13 12.80 -0.88
N TYR A 170 -0.16 12.48 -0.76
CA TYR A 170 -0.82 11.35 -1.42
C TYR A 170 -1.29 11.73 -2.84
N ASN A 171 -0.45 12.49 -3.55
CA ASN A 171 -0.78 13.08 -4.85
C ASN A 171 -1.01 12.06 -5.96
N SER A 172 -0.69 10.78 -5.75
CA SER A 172 -0.91 9.69 -6.71
C SER A 172 -2.27 9.02 -6.55
N VAL A 173 -2.97 9.24 -5.43
CA VAL A 173 -4.30 8.70 -5.21
C VAL A 173 -5.26 9.35 -6.20
N ARG A 174 -6.06 8.51 -6.86
CA ARG A 174 -7.07 8.87 -7.87
C ARG A 174 -8.43 8.33 -7.53
N ASP A 175 -8.46 7.17 -6.85
CA ASP A 175 -9.67 6.46 -6.49
C ASP A 175 -9.76 6.35 -4.97
N ILE A 176 -10.90 6.77 -4.43
CA ILE A 176 -11.16 6.76 -3.00
C ILE A 176 -12.60 6.31 -2.76
N GLY A 177 -12.75 5.33 -1.86
CA GLY A 177 -14.00 5.04 -1.18
C GLY A 177 -14.04 5.85 0.10
N TYR A 178 -15.09 6.63 0.29
CA TYR A 178 -15.40 7.32 1.53
C TYR A 178 -16.61 6.66 2.16
N GLU A 179 -16.43 6.27 3.41
CA GLU A 179 -17.51 5.89 4.27
C GLU A 179 -17.41 6.74 5.56
N PRO A 180 -18.53 7.22 6.14
CA PRO A 180 -18.52 8.27 7.17
C PRO A 180 -17.64 7.96 8.37
N TRP A 181 -17.61 6.70 8.77
CA TRP A 181 -16.83 6.19 9.89
C TRP A 181 -15.32 6.10 9.61
N MET A 182 -14.88 6.05 8.35
CA MET A 182 -13.47 5.87 8.02
C MET A 182 -12.61 7.04 8.49
N PHE A 183 -13.21 8.21 8.61
CA PHE A 183 -12.46 9.45 8.71
C PHE A 183 -12.43 10.06 10.09
N HIS A 184 -13.17 9.59 11.09
CA HIS A 184 -13.15 10.13 12.47
C HIS A 184 -11.84 9.97 13.25
N ASN A 185 -10.73 9.69 12.57
CA ASN A 185 -9.45 9.40 13.19
C ASN A 185 -8.46 10.58 13.06
N GLU A 186 -7.90 11.02 14.19
CA GLU A 186 -6.86 12.07 14.22
C GLU A 186 -5.63 11.71 13.38
N ALA A 187 -5.27 10.44 13.28
CA ALA A 187 -4.12 10.00 12.49
C ALA A 187 -4.30 10.20 10.97
N LEU A 188 -5.54 10.40 10.49
CA LEU A 188 -5.81 10.75 9.10
C LEU A 188 -5.85 12.27 8.87
N SER A 189 -5.81 13.10 9.91
CA SER A 189 -5.85 14.57 9.78
C SER A 189 -4.67 15.16 9.00
N HIS A 190 -3.56 14.42 8.92
CA HIS A 190 -2.37 14.79 8.16
C HIS A 190 -2.42 14.37 6.68
N ILE A 191 -3.46 13.65 6.26
CA ILE A 191 -3.61 13.14 4.90
C ILE A 191 -4.38 14.17 4.07
N GLN A 192 -3.81 14.55 2.93
CA GLN A 192 -4.48 15.37 1.92
C GLN A 192 -4.48 14.67 0.57
N LEU A 193 -5.67 14.48 0.01
CA LEU A 193 -5.96 13.82 -1.26
C LEU A 193 -6.48 14.87 -2.26
N SER A 194 -5.56 15.47 -3.02
CA SER A 194 -5.89 16.62 -3.88
C SER A 194 -6.24 16.27 -5.34
N ASN A 195 -5.95 15.03 -5.77
CA ASN A 195 -6.04 14.63 -7.18
C ASN A 195 -7.09 13.52 -7.41
N ILE A 196 -8.17 13.52 -6.63
CA ILE A 196 -9.22 12.50 -6.74
C ILE A 196 -9.95 12.65 -8.07
N GLU A 197 -9.98 11.55 -8.85
CA GLU A 197 -10.69 11.42 -10.13
C GLU A 197 -11.95 10.56 -9.98
N LYS A 198 -11.94 9.56 -9.09
CA LYS A 198 -13.06 8.68 -8.79
C LYS A 198 -13.33 8.70 -7.29
N LEU A 199 -14.58 9.00 -6.93
CA LEU A 199 -15.02 9.08 -5.55
C LEU A 199 -16.27 8.23 -5.39
N SER A 200 -16.22 7.26 -4.47
CA SER A 200 -17.41 6.53 -4.00
C SER A 200 -17.74 7.01 -2.60
N LEU A 201 -18.86 7.72 -2.41
CA LEU A 201 -19.32 8.25 -1.13
C LEU A 201 -20.42 7.37 -0.55
N GLN A 202 -20.36 7.10 0.74
CA GLN A 202 -21.51 6.71 1.54
C GLN A 202 -21.93 7.88 2.43
N LEU A 203 -23.24 8.19 2.44
CA LEU A 203 -23.79 9.28 3.26
C LEU A 203 -24.08 8.83 4.71
N PRO A 204 -24.06 9.74 5.71
CA PRO A 204 -23.84 11.20 5.61
C PRO A 204 -22.34 11.59 5.58
N ILE A 205 -22.00 12.68 4.89
CA ILE A 205 -20.64 13.23 4.87
C ILE A 205 -20.40 14.07 6.13
N ASP A 206 -19.31 13.80 6.85
CA ASP A 206 -18.86 14.58 8.01
C ASP A 206 -17.98 15.80 7.62
N GLN A 207 -17.66 16.67 8.58
CA GLN A 207 -16.81 17.84 8.34
C GLN A 207 -15.34 17.48 8.02
N GLN A 208 -14.86 16.34 8.50
CA GLN A 208 -13.48 15.89 8.31
C GLN A 208 -13.24 15.44 6.86
N PHE A 209 -14.27 14.99 6.14
CA PHE A 209 -14.21 14.71 4.70
C PHE A 209 -13.50 15.82 3.91
N PHE A 210 -13.92 17.07 4.08
CA PHE A 210 -13.37 18.20 3.33
C PHE A 210 -11.96 18.59 3.80
N SER A 211 -11.54 18.17 4.99
CA SER A 211 -10.14 18.34 5.43
C SER A 211 -9.20 17.38 4.71
N ILE A 212 -9.67 16.19 4.35
CA ILE A 212 -8.89 15.12 3.71
C ILE A 212 -8.97 15.20 2.20
N ILE A 213 -10.13 15.56 1.66
CA ILE A 213 -10.36 15.80 0.23
C ILE A 213 -10.69 17.29 0.03
N PRO A 214 -9.68 18.17 0.08
CA PRO A 214 -9.91 19.61 0.05
C PRO A 214 -10.36 20.13 -1.32
N LYS A 215 -10.18 19.34 -2.39
CA LYS A 215 -10.50 19.71 -3.77
C LYS A 215 -11.15 18.56 -4.51
N LEU A 216 -12.18 18.86 -5.28
CA LEU A 216 -12.90 17.93 -6.16
C LEU A 216 -12.86 18.38 -7.63
N GLU A 217 -12.01 19.35 -7.98
CA GLU A 217 -11.90 19.92 -9.33
C GLU A 217 -11.52 18.88 -10.41
N ASN A 218 -10.81 17.83 -10.00
CA ASN A 218 -10.37 16.74 -10.87
C ASN A 218 -11.36 15.57 -10.93
N LEU A 219 -12.53 15.67 -10.28
CA LEU A 219 -13.45 14.55 -10.15
C LEU A 219 -14.13 14.23 -11.48
N LEU A 220 -13.89 13.02 -11.98
CA LEU A 220 -14.44 12.50 -13.23
C LEU A 220 -15.63 11.57 -12.99
N SER A 221 -15.66 10.90 -11.84
CA SER A 221 -16.70 9.92 -11.49
C SER A 221 -17.10 10.05 -10.03
N LEU A 222 -18.41 10.12 -9.78
CA LEU A 222 -18.99 10.15 -8.45
C LEU A 222 -20.03 9.04 -8.30
N THR A 223 -19.81 8.15 -7.34
CA THR A 223 -20.80 7.15 -6.90
C THR A 223 -21.29 7.57 -5.52
N VAL A 224 -22.61 7.60 -5.31
CA VAL A 224 -23.20 7.90 -4.00
C VAL A 224 -24.05 6.72 -3.56
N ALA A 225 -23.66 6.08 -2.47
CA ALA A 225 -24.43 5.07 -1.77
C ALA A 225 -25.23 5.74 -0.64
N ILE A 226 -26.54 5.54 -0.66
CA ILE A 226 -27.41 5.89 0.47
C ILE A 226 -27.57 4.60 1.27
N PRO A 227 -27.17 4.57 2.56
CA PRO A 227 -27.38 3.40 3.39
C PRO A 227 -28.87 3.06 3.38
N SER A 228 -29.21 1.83 3.00
CA SER A 228 -30.58 1.34 3.12
C SER A 228 -30.85 0.97 4.59
N PHE A 229 -30.98 1.99 5.43
CA PHE A 229 -31.49 1.90 6.79
C PHE A 229 -32.69 2.86 6.91
N LEU A 230 -33.86 2.31 6.59
CA LEU A 230 -35.15 2.70 7.17
C LEU A 230 -35.63 1.54 8.03
#